data_AF-A0A420YVT9-F1
#
_entry.id   AF-A0A420YVT9-F1
#
_cell.length_a   1.000
_cell.length_b   1.000
_cell.length_c   1.000
_cell.angle_alpha   90.00
_cell.angle_beta   90.00
_cell.angle_gamma   90.00
#
_symmetry.space_group_name_H-M   'P 1'
#
loop_
_entity.id
_entity.type
_entity.pdbx_description
1 polymer ?
#
loop_
_entity_poly.entity_id
_entity_poly.type
_entity_poly.pdbx_seq_one_letter_code
_entity_poly.pdbx_strand_id
1 'polypeptide(L)'
;MNKKSKNQHPIPQAVLDEFKYLSDVYEGEVEFMGRYKGSDAYCYSFHGEAPEIGYPEIVLYNKGDISSLPEFEVFSAIRDLGY
;
A
#
# COMPACT_ATOMS: atom_id res chain seq x y z
N MET A 1 -13.90 24.17 0.57
CA MET A 1 -13.42 23.17 -0.40
C MET A 1 -13.53 21.80 0.26
N ASN A 2 -14.47 20.95 -0.17
CA ASN A 2 -14.59 19.58 0.32
C ASN A 2 -13.31 18.82 -0.04
N LYS A 3 -12.47 18.51 0.96
CA LYS A 3 -11.46 17.46 0.82
C LYS A 3 -12.24 16.15 0.67
N LYS A 4 -12.53 15.74 -0.57
CA LYS A 4 -13.04 14.40 -0.85
C LYS A 4 -12.08 13.43 -0.19
N SER A 5 -12.60 12.62 0.73
CA SER A 5 -11.87 11.57 1.44
C SER A 5 -11.07 10.76 0.40
N LYS A 6 -9.74 10.79 0.50
CA LYS A 6 -8.85 9.99 -0.38
C LYS A 6 -9.01 8.48 -0.14
N ASN A 7 -9.80 8.06 0.87
CA ASN A 7 -9.81 6.69 1.41
C ASN A 7 -11.04 5.86 1.00
N GLN A 8 -11.67 6.10 -0.16
CA GLN A 8 -12.85 5.31 -0.59
C GLN A 8 -12.55 4.25 -1.67
N HIS A 9 -11.29 3.86 -1.88
CA HIS A 9 -11.01 2.68 -2.68
C HIS A 9 -11.15 1.43 -1.81
N PRO A 10 -12.05 0.49 -2.14
CA PRO A 10 -12.15 -0.74 -1.37
C PRO A 10 -10.82 -1.51 -1.44
N ILE A 11 -10.37 -1.99 -0.30
CA ILE A 11 -9.16 -2.80 -0.19
C ILE A 11 -9.58 -4.26 -0.26
N PRO A 12 -9.12 -5.04 -1.27
CA PRO A 12 -9.44 -6.45 -1.38
C PRO A 12 -8.96 -7.23 -0.15
N GLN A 13 -9.74 -8.23 0.29
CA GLN A 13 -9.36 -9.06 1.44
C GLN A 13 -7.99 -9.72 1.27
N ALA A 14 -7.66 -10.19 0.07
CA ALA A 14 -6.35 -10.78 -0.21
C ALA A 14 -5.18 -9.80 0.05
N VAL A 15 -5.38 -8.49 -0.17
CA VAL A 15 -4.37 -7.46 0.15
C VAL A 15 -4.25 -7.27 1.66
N LEU A 16 -5.38 -7.29 2.39
CA LEU A 16 -5.36 -7.24 3.86
C LEU A 16 -4.66 -8.47 4.44
N ASP A 17 -4.88 -9.64 3.85
CA ASP A 17 -4.25 -10.89 4.26
C ASP A 17 -2.73 -10.86 4.04
N GLU A 18 -2.27 -10.25 2.94
CA GLU A 18 -0.84 -10.07 2.65
C GLU A 18 -0.15 -9.17 3.69
N PHE A 19 -0.79 -8.07 4.10
CA PHE A 19 -0.26 -7.17 5.13
C PHE A 19 -0.59 -7.58 6.57
N LYS A 20 -1.20 -8.75 6.77
CA LYS A 20 -1.63 -9.20 8.10
C LYS A 20 -0.47 -9.29 9.08
N TYR A 21 0.70 -9.73 8.62
CA TYR A 21 1.89 -9.87 9.47
C TYR A 21 2.39 -8.51 10.00
N LEU A 22 2.27 -7.43 9.22
CA LEU A 22 2.57 -6.07 9.69
C LEU A 22 1.49 -5.59 10.65
N SER A 23 0.22 -5.81 10.31
CA SER A 23 -0.93 -5.39 11.12
C SER A 23 -1.01 -6.08 12.48
N ASP A 24 -0.44 -7.28 12.60
CA ASP A 24 -0.38 -8.04 13.86
C ASP A 24 0.72 -7.52 14.81
N VAL A 25 1.72 -6.81 14.29
CA VAL A 25 2.91 -6.38 15.05
C VAL A 25 2.94 -4.87 15.24
N TYR A 26 2.48 -4.12 14.25
CA TYR A 26 2.58 -2.67 14.18
C TYR A 26 1.19 -2.03 14.12
N GLU A 27 1.11 -0.81 14.65
CA GLU A 27 -0.06 0.05 14.46
C GLU A 27 0.07 0.74 13.10
N GLY A 28 -0.97 0.64 12.28
CA GLY A 28 -0.97 1.17 10.92
C GLY A 28 -2.18 0.71 10.13
N GLU A 29 -2.28 1.15 8.89
CA GLU A 29 -3.38 0.82 8.01
C GLU A 29 -2.90 0.54 6.58
N VAL A 30 -3.64 -0.31 5.87
CA VAL A 30 -3.41 -0.50 4.43
C VAL A 30 -4.05 0.67 3.70
N GLU A 31 -3.30 1.31 2.80
CA GLU A 31 -3.77 2.42 1.99
C GLU A 31 -3.71 2.08 0.50
N PHE A 32 -4.71 2.55 -0.24
CA PHE A 32 -4.67 2.53 -1.70
C PHE A 32 -3.85 3.72 -2.21
N MET A 33 -2.78 3.44 -2.94
CA MET A 33 -1.89 4.46 -3.49
C MET A 33 -2.36 4.98 -4.85
N GLY A 34 -3.01 4.13 -5.65
CA GLY A 34 -3.38 4.46 -7.03
C GLY A 34 -3.20 3.29 -7.98
N ARG A 35 -3.28 3.55 -9.29
CA ARG A 35 -2.99 2.53 -10.31
C ARG A 35 -1.56 2.66 -10.81
N TYR A 36 -0.82 1.56 -10.72
CA TYR A 36 0.56 1.46 -11.21
C TYR A 36 0.67 0.29 -12.20
N LYS A 37 1.17 0.56 -13.41
CA LYS A 37 1.34 -0.43 -14.49
C LYS A 37 0.10 -1.32 -14.77
N GLY A 38 -1.11 -0.77 -14.57
CA GLY A 38 -2.37 -1.47 -14.83
C GLY A 38 -2.93 -2.27 -13.65
N SER A 39 -2.24 -2.28 -12.51
CA SER A 39 -2.68 -2.89 -11.26
C SER A 39 -3.01 -1.82 -10.22
N ASP A 40 -3.86 -2.16 -9.25
CA ASP A 40 -4.12 -1.32 -8.08
C ASP A 40 -2.97 -1.50 -7.08
N ALA A 41 -2.31 -0.42 -6.68
CA ALA A 41 -1.18 -0.44 -5.76
C ALA A 41 -1.64 -0.09 -4.33
N TYR A 42 -1.17 -0.88 -3.37
CA TYR A 42 -1.47 -0.72 -1.96
C TYR A 42 -0.18 -0.74 -1.14
N CYS A 43 -0.13 0.07 -0.08
CA CYS A 43 0.99 0.08 0.86
C CYS A 43 0.47 -0.04 2.30
N TYR A 44 1.33 -0.50 3.19
CA TYR A 44 1.08 -0.41 4.62
C TYR A 44 1.64 0.91 5.17
N SER A 45 0.76 1.75 5.68
CA SER A 45 1.05 3.05 6.28
C SER A 45 1.18 2.87 7.79
N PHE A 46 2.41 2.93 8.30
CA PHE A 46 2.67 2.79 9.74
C PHE A 46 2.26 4.05 10.50
N HIS A 47 1.65 3.87 11.67
CA HIS A 47 1.32 4.96 12.60
C HIS A 47 2.38 5.03 13.71
N GLY A 48 2.71 6.24 14.20
CA GLY A 48 3.61 6.44 15.34
C GLY A 48 5.11 6.57 15.00
N GLU A 49 6.00 6.08 15.88
CA GLU A 49 7.49 6.11 15.74
C GLU A 49 8.05 4.96 14.89
N ALA A 50 7.16 4.18 14.27
CA ALA A 50 7.44 3.16 13.28
C ALA A 50 8.02 3.58 11.90
N PRO A 51 8.25 4.87 11.53
CA PRO A 51 8.86 5.20 10.24
C PRO A 51 10.29 4.69 10.06
N GLU A 52 10.97 4.24 11.13
CA GLU A 52 12.31 3.64 11.04
C GLU A 52 12.30 2.20 10.53
N ILE A 53 11.12 1.58 10.38
CA ILE A 53 10.97 0.19 9.97
C ILE A 53 11.07 0.05 8.44
N GLY A 54 12.31 0.13 7.92
CA GLY A 54 12.65 -0.34 6.58
C GLY A 54 11.94 0.37 5.42
N TYR A 55 12.07 -0.22 4.22
CA TYR A 55 11.44 0.32 3.01
C TYR A 55 9.92 0.07 3.02
N PRO A 56 9.12 1.02 2.50
CA PRO A 56 7.67 0.83 2.37
C PRO A 56 7.38 -0.39 1.49
N GLU A 57 6.64 -1.35 2.02
CA GLU A 57 6.18 -2.49 1.24
C GLU A 57 4.96 -2.08 0.39
N ILE A 58 5.04 -2.37 -0.91
CA ILE A 58 3.98 -2.09 -1.88
C ILE A 58 3.60 -3.39 -2.59
N VAL A 59 2.31 -3.67 -2.59
CA VAL A 59 1.72 -4.81 -3.32
C VAL A 59 0.82 -4.31 -4.43
N LEU A 60 0.89 -5.00 -5.57
CA LEU A 60 0.02 -4.79 -6.72
C LEU A 60 -1.06 -5.85 -6.74
N TYR A 61 -2.30 -5.42 -6.84
CA TYR A 61 -3.47 -6.27 -7.00
C TYR A 61 -4.08 -6.11 -8.38
N ASN A 62 -4.36 -7.23 -9.03
CA ASN A 62 -5.13 -7.26 -10.27
C ASN A 62 -6.07 -8.48 -10.28
N LYS A 63 -7.37 -8.25 -10.06
CA LYS A 63 -8.44 -9.25 -10.22
C LYS A 63 -8.20 -10.60 -9.49
N GLY A 64 -7.55 -10.57 -8.33
CA GLY A 64 -7.29 -11.75 -7.51
C GLY A 64 -5.82 -12.16 -7.45
N ASP A 65 -5.00 -11.66 -8.38
CA ASP A 65 -3.55 -11.86 -8.34
C ASP A 65 -2.87 -10.76 -7.52
N ILE A 66 -1.98 -11.18 -6.62
CA ILE A 66 -1.13 -10.29 -5.82
C ILE A 66 0.32 -10.48 -6.25
N SER A 67 1.03 -9.37 -6.37
CA SER A 67 2.46 -9.35 -6.63
C SER A 67 3.13 -8.24 -5.84
N SER A 68 4.20 -8.58 -5.12
CA SER A 68 5.01 -7.58 -4.42
C SER A 68 5.96 -6.90 -5.40
N LEU A 69 6.14 -5.59 -5.26
CA LEU A 69 7.13 -4.88 -6.07
C LEU A 69 8.55 -5.18 -5.54
N PRO A 70 9.53 -5.46 -6.41
CA PRO A 70 10.93 -5.47 -6.00
C PRO A 70 11.36 -4.07 -5.55
N GLU A 71 12.32 -3.97 -4.62
CA GLU A 71 12.71 -2.71 -3.95
C GLU A 71 12.98 -1.53 -4.91
N PHE A 72 13.61 -1.78 -6.06
CA PHE A 72 13.89 -0.71 -7.02
C PHE A 72 12.61 -0.14 -7.69
N GLU A 73 11.58 -0.96 -7.83
CA GLU A 73 10.29 -0.53 -8.39
C GLU A 73 9.40 0.15 -7.36
N VAL A 74 9.57 -0.16 -6.07
CA VAL A 74 8.88 0.52 -4.97
C VAL A 74 9.09 2.02 -5.06
N PHE A 75 10.34 2.48 -5.21
CA PHE A 75 10.63 3.91 -5.35
C PHE A 75 10.00 4.56 -6.60
N SER A 76 9.94 3.81 -7.70
CA SER A 76 9.32 4.30 -8.93
C SER A 76 7.80 4.45 -8.73
N ALA A 77 7.16 3.48 -8.08
CA ALA A 77 5.74 3.54 -7.76
C ALA A 77 5.42 4.71 -6.82
N ILE A 78 6.20 4.93 -5.76
CA ILE A 78 6.04 6.05 -4.82
C ILE A 78 6.13 7.38 -5.55
N ARG A 79 7.21 7.57 -6.34
CA ARG A 79 7.42 8.80 -7.12
C ARG A 79 6.27 9.04 -8.10
N ASP A 80 5.87 8.02 -8.86
CA ASP A 80 4.89 8.16 -9.93
C ASP A 80 3.45 8.36 -9.37
N LEU A 81 3.16 7.84 -8.18
CA LEU A 81 1.88 7.97 -7.49
C LEU A 81 1.81 9.19 -6.55
N GLY A 82 2.94 9.85 -6.30
CA GLY A 82 3.01 11.03 -5.43
C GLY A 82 2.76 10.72 -3.96
N TYR A 83 3.27 9.57 -3.51
CA TYR A 83 3.20 9.09 -2.12
C TYR A 83 4.44 9.51 -1.33
#